data_AF-A0A9Q0D6M2-F1
#
_entry.id   AF-A0A9Q0D6M2-F1
#
_cell.length_a   1.000
_cell.length_b   1.000
_cell.length_c   1.000
_cell.angle_alpha   90.00
_cell.angle_beta   90.00
_cell.angle_gamma   90.00
#
_symmetry.space_group_name_H-M   'P 1'
#
loop_
_entity.id
_entity.type
_entity.pdbx_description
1 polymer ?
#
loop_
_entity_poly.entity_id
_entity_poly.type
_entity_poly.pdbx_seq_one_letter_code
_entity_poly.pdbx_strand_id
1 'polypeptide(L)'
;MEEHVRFFITPAIGKLGRTAGGDVVMLRTAGGDVVMLRTAGGDVVMLRTAGGDAVMLRTAGGDVVMLRTAGGDAVMLRTAGGDVVMLRTAGGDAVMLRTAGGDVVMLRTAGGDVVMLRTAGGDAVMLRTAGGDVVMLRTAGGDAVMLRTAGGDVVMLRTAGGDAVMLRTAGGDAVMLRTAGGDAVMLRTAGGDAVMLRTAGGDAVMLRTAGGDVVMLRTAGGDAVMLMPLSPVLKVHP
;
A
#
# COMPACT_ATOMS: atom_id res chain seq x y z
N MET A 1 5.50 11.19 33.85
CA MET A 1 5.15 10.32 32.71
C MET A 1 4.10 9.36 33.23
N GLU A 2 2.83 9.75 33.14
CA GLU A 2 1.74 8.85 33.49
C GLU A 2 1.47 7.99 32.25
N GLU A 3 1.88 6.72 32.28
CA GLU A 3 1.40 5.72 31.33
C GLU A 3 -0.09 5.49 31.61
N HIS A 4 -0.97 6.14 30.84
CA HIS A 4 -2.40 5.83 30.88
C HIS A 4 -2.65 4.56 30.06
N VAL A 5 -2.36 3.39 30.64
CA VAL A 5 -2.81 2.10 30.10
C VAL A 5 -4.35 2.08 30.16
N ARG A 6 -5.02 2.44 29.05
CA ARG A 6 -6.50 2.46 28.99
C ARG A 6 -7.09 1.29 28.20
N PHE A 7 -7.45 0.28 28.99
CA PHE A 7 -8.61 -0.64 28.93
C PHE A 7 -8.95 -1.41 27.63
N PHE A 8 -8.73 -2.73 27.75
CA PHE A 8 -9.42 -3.80 27.03
C PHE A 8 -10.94 -3.75 27.27
N ILE A 9 -11.75 -3.51 26.21
CA ILE A 9 -13.18 -3.87 26.21
C ILE A 9 -13.58 -4.23 24.77
N THR A 10 -14.16 -5.43 24.61
CA THR A 10 -14.91 -5.92 23.44
C THR A 10 -16.00 -4.91 23.07
N PRO A 11 -15.99 -4.32 21.87
CA PRO A 11 -17.12 -3.51 21.45
C PRO A 11 -18.32 -4.43 21.16
N ALA A 12 -19.49 -3.95 21.54
CA ALA A 12 -20.64 -4.05 20.69
C ALA A 12 -21.02 -2.59 20.42
N ILE A 13 -20.77 -2.15 19.18
CA ILE A 13 -21.15 -0.84 18.61
C ILE A 13 -20.37 0.39 19.15
N GLY A 14 -19.38 0.82 18.36
CA GLY A 14 -19.01 2.22 18.18
C GLY A 14 -18.27 2.93 19.32
N LYS A 15 -16.97 2.64 19.52
CA LYS A 15 -16.12 3.48 20.38
C LYS A 15 -15.52 4.65 19.60
N LEU A 16 -15.65 5.86 20.14
CA LEU A 16 -14.84 7.04 19.77
C LEU A 16 -13.77 7.25 20.86
N GLY A 17 -12.51 6.93 20.56
CA GLY A 17 -11.38 7.19 21.45
C GLY A 17 -10.56 8.39 20.99
N ARG A 18 -10.07 9.18 21.95
CA ARG A 18 -9.05 10.20 21.73
C ARG A 18 -7.90 9.95 22.70
N THR A 19 -6.69 9.86 22.18
CA THR A 19 -5.44 9.77 22.94
C THR A 19 -4.54 10.95 22.58
N ALA A 20 -3.67 11.31 23.52
CA ALA A 20 -2.72 12.39 23.32
C ALA A 20 -1.46 12.14 24.18
N GLY A 21 -0.37 11.75 23.52
CA GLY A 21 0.98 11.73 24.09
C GLY A 21 1.39 10.41 24.73
N GLY A 22 1.90 9.47 23.92
CA GLY A 22 2.55 8.25 24.37
C GLY A 22 1.60 7.18 24.91
N ASP A 23 0.31 7.26 24.58
CA ASP A 23 -0.70 6.30 25.03
C ASP A 23 -0.57 4.97 24.27
N VAL A 24 -0.94 3.87 24.93
CA VAL A 24 -1.03 2.55 24.31
C VAL A 24 -2.48 2.08 24.29
N VAL A 25 -3.02 1.88 23.09
CA VAL A 25 -4.39 1.38 22.87
C VAL A 25 -4.34 -0.05 22.35
N MET A 26 -5.03 -0.96 23.04
CA MET A 26 -5.20 -2.35 22.59
C MET A 26 -6.67 -2.70 22.48
N LEU A 27 -7.10 -3.14 21.29
CA LEU A 27 -8.48 -3.50 21.00
C LEU A 27 -8.57 -4.83 20.25
N ARG A 28 -9.61 -5.60 20.59
CA ARG A 28 -10.02 -6.81 19.88
C ARG A 28 -11.51 -6.74 19.61
N THR A 29 -11.90 -6.91 18.37
CA THR A 29 -13.28 -6.77 17.89
C THR A 29 -13.67 -8.00 17.09
N ALA A 30 -14.96 -8.31 17.06
CA ALA A 30 -15.47 -9.38 16.21
C ALA A 30 -16.94 -9.18 15.88
N GLY A 31 -17.32 -9.45 14.63
CA GLY A 31 -18.72 -9.54 14.22
C GLY A 31 -19.39 -8.21 13.92
N GLY A 32 -18.80 -7.39 13.04
CA GLY A 32 -19.43 -6.18 12.50
C GLY A 32 -19.25 -4.95 13.40
N ASP A 33 -18.19 -4.92 14.19
CA ASP A 33 -17.88 -3.84 15.10
C ASP A 33 -17.40 -2.57 14.38
N VAL A 34 -17.59 -1.41 15.02
CA VAL A 34 -17.08 -0.13 14.53
C VAL A 34 -16.09 0.46 15.53
N VAL A 35 -14.87 0.73 15.07
CA VAL A 35 -13.79 1.35 15.85
C VAL A 35 -13.44 2.70 15.25
N MET A 36 -13.52 3.76 16.06
CA MET A 36 -13.04 5.11 15.68
C MET A 36 -12.03 5.61 16.71
N LEU A 37 -10.78 5.86 16.30
CA LEU A 37 -9.78 6.49 17.16
C LEU A 37 -9.13 7.70 16.49
N ARG A 38 -8.77 8.67 17.34
CA ARG A 38 -7.90 9.78 17.00
C ARG A 38 -6.74 9.81 17.98
N THR A 39 -5.52 9.71 17.48
CA THR A 39 -4.30 9.71 18.29
C THR A 39 -3.44 10.90 17.91
N ALA A 40 -2.60 11.34 18.85
CA ALA A 40 -1.61 12.37 18.57
C ALA A 40 -0.42 12.28 19.53
N GLY A 41 0.80 12.40 19.00
CA GLY A 41 2.00 12.60 19.82
C GLY A 41 2.71 11.34 20.30
N GLY A 42 2.86 10.34 19.42
CA GLY A 42 3.70 9.16 19.66
C GLY A 42 2.95 7.99 20.29
N ASP A 43 1.66 7.86 20.00
CA ASP A 43 0.81 6.82 20.54
C ASP A 43 1.06 5.46 19.84
N VAL A 44 0.78 4.36 20.53
CA VAL A 44 0.81 3.00 19.97
C VAL A 44 -0.60 2.43 19.93
N VAL A 45 -1.10 2.12 18.74
CA VAL A 45 -2.41 1.49 18.52
C VAL A 45 -2.23 0.07 18.03
N MET A 46 -2.77 -0.90 18.76
CA MET A 46 -2.84 -2.31 18.37
C MET A 46 -4.30 -2.75 18.28
N LEU A 47 -4.73 -3.14 17.08
CA LEU A 47 -6.10 -3.59 16.83
C LEU A 47 -6.12 -4.96 16.13
N ARG A 48 -6.98 -5.85 16.61
CA ARG A 48 -7.32 -7.10 15.92
C ARG A 48 -8.82 -7.17 15.68
N THR A 49 -9.21 -7.31 14.43
CA THR A 49 -10.61 -7.38 14.00
C THR A 49 -10.91 -8.70 13.32
N ALA A 50 -12.17 -9.13 13.36
CA ALA A 50 -12.61 -10.33 12.66
C ALA A 50 -14.10 -10.30 12.32
N GLY A 51 -14.45 -10.47 11.04
CA GLY A 51 -15.83 -10.72 10.63
C GLY A 51 -16.64 -9.47 10.30
N GLY A 52 -16.12 -8.60 9.44
CA GLY A 52 -16.85 -7.51 8.80
C GLY A 52 -16.79 -6.19 9.57
N ASP A 53 -15.72 -5.96 10.31
CA ASP A 53 -15.55 -4.79 11.17
C ASP A 53 -15.17 -3.55 10.35
N ALA A 54 -15.59 -2.37 10.81
CA ALA A 54 -15.21 -1.09 10.24
C ALA A 54 -14.26 -0.33 11.19
N VAL A 55 -13.06 -0.02 10.70
CA VAL A 55 -12.03 0.68 11.47
C VAL A 55 -11.73 2.02 10.83
N MET A 56 -11.80 3.10 11.61
CA MET A 56 -11.34 4.43 11.21
C MET A 56 -10.33 4.98 12.21
N LEU A 57 -9.10 5.21 11.76
CA LEU A 57 -8.03 5.78 12.56
C LEU A 57 -7.53 7.08 11.94
N ARG A 58 -7.29 8.07 12.80
CA ARG A 58 -6.55 9.28 12.45
C ARG A 58 -5.40 9.47 13.42
N THR A 59 -4.18 9.47 12.92
CA THR A 59 -2.97 9.60 13.72
C THR A 59 -2.24 10.87 13.32
N ALA A 60 -1.48 11.43 14.25
CA ALA A 60 -0.67 12.61 14.02
C ALA A 60 0.52 12.66 14.96
N GLY A 61 1.74 12.59 14.43
CA GLY A 61 2.95 12.90 15.19
C GLY A 61 3.65 11.68 15.78
N GLY A 62 4.18 10.82 14.91
CA GLY A 62 5.12 9.74 15.26
C GLY A 62 4.45 8.51 15.85
N ASP A 63 3.17 8.28 15.53
CA ASP A 63 2.37 7.21 16.09
C ASP A 63 2.73 5.85 15.44
N VAL A 64 2.55 4.75 16.17
CA VAL A 64 2.71 3.39 15.66
C VAL A 64 1.35 2.69 15.62
N VAL A 65 0.91 2.31 14.43
CA VAL A 65 -0.34 1.58 14.21
C VAL A 65 -0.05 0.15 13.76
N MET A 66 -0.59 -0.81 14.49
CA MET A 66 -0.57 -2.23 14.17
C MET A 66 -1.99 -2.77 14.05
N LEU A 67 -2.40 -3.12 12.83
CA LEU A 67 -3.68 -3.77 12.54
C LEU A 67 -3.51 -5.20 12.05
N ARG A 68 -4.39 -6.08 12.55
CA ARG A 68 -4.65 -7.39 11.95
C ARG A 68 -6.15 -7.54 11.74
N THR A 69 -6.55 -7.74 10.50
CA THR A 69 -7.94 -7.89 10.10
C THR A 69 -8.16 -9.24 9.43
N ALA A 70 -9.37 -9.76 9.54
CA ALA A 70 -9.74 -11.01 8.91
C ALA A 70 -11.26 -11.06 8.65
N GLY A 71 -11.65 -11.19 7.38
CA GLY A 71 -13.02 -11.52 7.02
C GLY A 71 -13.91 -10.33 6.65
N GLY A 72 -13.53 -9.60 5.60
CA GLY A 72 -14.39 -8.60 4.96
C GLY A 72 -14.40 -7.26 5.67
N ASP A 73 -13.31 -6.92 6.36
CA ASP A 73 -13.21 -5.72 7.18
C ASP A 73 -12.96 -4.49 6.30
N ALA A 74 -13.45 -3.32 6.73
CA ALA A 74 -13.20 -2.03 6.09
C ALA A 74 -12.29 -1.17 6.96
N VAL A 75 -11.08 -0.89 6.50
CA VAL A 75 -10.09 -0.07 7.24
C VAL A 75 -9.88 1.26 6.53
N MET A 76 -10.04 2.36 7.26
CA MET A 76 -9.67 3.70 6.83
C MET A 76 -8.62 4.30 7.79
N LEU A 77 -7.44 4.58 7.28
CA LEU A 77 -6.32 5.17 8.00
C LEU A 77 -5.93 6.52 7.39
N ARG A 78 -5.76 7.53 8.25
CA ARG A 78 -5.13 8.80 7.89
C ARG A 78 -4.01 9.08 8.87
N THR A 79 -2.79 9.17 8.38
CA THR A 79 -1.59 9.47 9.16
C THR A 79 -0.99 10.78 8.69
N ALA A 80 -0.30 11.46 9.59
CA ALA A 80 0.41 12.68 9.28
C ALA A 80 1.61 12.85 10.23
N GLY A 81 2.80 13.08 9.67
CA GLY A 81 4.06 13.06 10.40
C GLY A 81 4.92 11.88 9.97
N GLY A 82 5.74 11.37 10.90
CA GLY A 82 6.58 10.18 10.70
C GLY A 82 6.02 8.97 11.42
N ASP A 83 4.77 8.62 11.13
CA ASP A 83 4.05 7.48 11.70
C ASP A 83 4.52 6.16 11.08
N VAL A 84 4.36 5.06 11.82
CA VAL A 84 4.63 3.70 11.35
C VAL A 84 3.32 2.92 11.30
N VAL A 85 2.92 2.48 10.11
CA VAL A 85 1.72 1.66 9.91
C VAL A 85 2.11 0.25 9.50
N MET A 86 1.69 -0.74 10.28
CA MET A 86 1.80 -2.15 9.99
C MET A 86 0.42 -2.78 9.90
N LEU A 87 0.05 -3.27 8.72
CA LEU A 87 -1.27 -3.83 8.47
C LEU A 87 -1.16 -5.23 7.87
N ARG A 88 -1.93 -6.17 8.43
CA ARG A 88 -2.09 -7.52 7.89
C ARG A 88 -3.58 -7.79 7.71
N THR A 89 -3.99 -8.05 6.48
CA THR A 89 -5.36 -8.44 6.11
C THR A 89 -5.37 -9.86 5.58
N ALA A 90 -6.53 -10.50 5.71
CA ALA A 90 -6.79 -11.77 5.07
C ALA A 90 -8.29 -11.90 4.77
N GLY A 91 -8.62 -12.25 3.53
CA GLY A 91 -10.00 -12.44 3.09
C GLY A 91 -10.37 -11.52 1.92
N GLY A 92 -11.33 -10.64 2.16
CA GLY A 92 -11.85 -9.68 1.16
C GLY A 92 -11.99 -8.30 1.79
N ASP A 93 -10.93 -7.86 2.46
CA ASP A 93 -10.89 -6.61 3.22
C ASP A 93 -10.69 -5.42 2.28
N ALA A 94 -11.24 -4.27 2.66
CA ALA A 94 -11.07 -3.00 1.95
C ALA A 94 -10.22 -2.04 2.80
N VAL A 95 -9.02 -1.72 2.34
CA VAL A 95 -8.09 -0.82 3.02
C VAL A 95 -7.93 0.48 2.25
N MET A 96 -8.24 1.60 2.91
CA MET A 96 -7.94 2.95 2.42
C MET A 96 -6.96 3.63 3.37
N LEU A 97 -5.77 3.96 2.87
CA LEU A 97 -4.71 4.59 3.65
C LEU A 97 -4.26 5.90 3.00
N ARG A 98 -4.14 6.95 3.80
CA ARG A 98 -3.57 8.24 3.39
C ARG A 98 -2.49 8.64 4.37
N THR A 99 -1.28 8.82 3.87
CA THR A 99 -0.10 9.25 4.63
C THR A 99 0.37 10.60 4.14
N ALA A 100 1.05 11.32 5.03
CA ALA A 100 1.73 12.55 4.71
C ALA A 100 2.84 12.83 5.73
N GLY A 101 4.11 12.80 5.31
CA GLY A 101 5.19 13.35 6.14
C GLY A 101 6.37 12.42 6.49
N GLY A 102 6.75 11.48 5.63
CA GLY A 102 7.86 10.56 5.90
C GLY A 102 7.40 9.35 6.70
N ASP A 103 6.17 8.90 6.45
CA ASP A 103 5.55 7.75 7.07
C ASP A 103 6.17 6.44 6.54
N VAL A 104 6.16 5.40 7.38
CA VAL A 104 6.54 4.03 6.98
C VAL A 104 5.30 3.15 6.97
N VAL A 105 4.95 2.61 5.80
CA VAL A 105 3.82 1.70 5.63
C VAL A 105 4.28 0.31 5.24
N MET A 106 3.90 -0.69 6.03
CA MET A 106 4.08 -2.10 5.74
C MET A 106 2.73 -2.80 5.69
N LEU A 107 2.35 -3.29 4.51
CA LEU A 107 1.06 -3.93 4.28
C LEU A 107 1.25 -5.35 3.73
N ARG A 108 0.52 -6.31 4.31
CA ARG A 108 0.45 -7.68 3.82
C ARG A 108 -1.01 -8.09 3.66
N THR A 109 -1.40 -8.45 2.46
CA THR A 109 -2.75 -8.94 2.12
C THR A 109 -2.67 -10.38 1.64
N ALA A 110 -3.78 -11.09 1.77
CA ALA A 110 -3.95 -12.41 1.22
C ALA A 110 -5.44 -12.67 0.95
N GLY A 111 -5.78 -13.05 -0.27
CA GLY A 111 -7.17 -13.33 -0.68
C GLY A 111 -7.59 -12.50 -1.88
N GLY A 112 -8.62 -11.66 -1.71
CA GLY A 112 -9.16 -10.75 -2.72
C GLY A 112 -9.41 -9.38 -2.09
N ASP A 113 -8.40 -8.84 -1.44
CA ASP A 113 -8.43 -7.56 -0.75
C ASP A 113 -8.35 -6.39 -1.74
N VAL A 114 -8.93 -5.25 -1.37
CA VAL A 114 -8.82 -3.99 -2.13
C VAL A 114 -8.02 -2.99 -1.31
N VAL A 115 -6.86 -2.58 -1.82
CA VAL A 115 -5.98 -1.62 -1.16
C VAL A 115 -5.91 -0.33 -1.98
N MET A 116 -6.31 0.78 -1.39
CA MET A 116 -6.11 2.12 -1.92
C MET A 116 -5.18 2.91 -1.00
N LEU A 117 -4.00 3.28 -1.51
CA LEU A 117 -2.99 3.98 -0.74
C LEU A 117 -2.58 5.29 -1.43
N ARG A 118 -2.52 6.36 -0.65
CA ARG A 118 -2.06 7.69 -1.09
C ARG A 118 -0.99 8.19 -0.15
N THR A 119 0.21 8.44 -0.67
CA THR A 119 1.36 8.95 0.09
C THR A 119 1.79 10.31 -0.43
N ALA A 120 2.43 11.07 0.46
CA ALA A 120 3.05 12.34 0.12
C ALA A 120 4.19 12.68 1.09
N GLY A 121 5.36 13.04 0.56
CA GLY A 121 6.42 13.66 1.35
C GLY A 121 7.53 12.74 1.83
N GLY A 122 7.95 11.77 1.01
CA GLY A 122 9.13 10.93 1.27
C GLY A 122 8.79 9.67 2.07
N ASP A 123 7.62 9.10 1.84
CA ASP A 123 7.13 7.93 2.55
C ASP A 123 7.81 6.64 2.04
N ALA A 124 7.95 5.65 2.93
CA ALA A 124 8.43 4.31 2.58
C ALA A 124 7.28 3.30 2.62
N VAL A 125 6.93 2.72 1.48
CA VAL A 125 5.84 1.75 1.33
C VAL A 125 6.38 0.38 0.96
N MET A 126 6.09 -0.62 1.77
CA MET A 126 6.29 -2.03 1.45
C MET A 126 4.95 -2.76 1.44
N LEU A 127 4.58 -3.31 0.28
CA LEU A 127 3.32 -4.02 0.10
C LEU A 127 3.58 -5.43 -0.45
N ARG A 128 2.93 -6.42 0.16
CA ARG A 128 2.94 -7.82 -0.30
C ARG A 128 1.51 -8.32 -0.41
N THR A 129 1.12 -8.76 -1.61
CA THR A 129 -0.18 -9.34 -1.90
C THR A 129 -0.03 -10.77 -2.36
N ALA A 130 -1.09 -11.55 -2.16
CA ALA A 130 -1.19 -12.90 -2.68
C ALA A 130 -2.66 -13.28 -2.91
N GLY A 131 -2.99 -13.71 -4.12
CA GLY A 131 -4.35 -14.11 -4.50
C GLY A 131 -4.86 -13.38 -5.72
N GLY A 132 -5.90 -12.56 -5.55
CA GLY A 132 -6.52 -11.74 -6.58
C GLY A 132 -6.86 -10.35 -6.03
N ASP A 133 -5.86 -9.72 -5.42
CA ASP A 133 -5.98 -8.43 -4.76
C ASP A 133 -5.98 -7.28 -5.79
N VAL A 134 -6.66 -6.19 -5.45
CA VAL A 134 -6.63 -4.94 -6.24
C VAL A 134 -5.88 -3.88 -5.46
N VAL A 135 -4.75 -3.44 -6.00
CA VAL A 135 -3.91 -2.40 -5.40
C VAL A 135 -3.93 -1.13 -6.25
N MET A 136 -4.35 -0.02 -5.66
CA MET A 136 -4.26 1.31 -6.23
C MET A 136 -3.34 2.19 -5.37
N LEU A 137 -2.16 2.52 -5.90
CA LEU A 137 -1.17 3.37 -5.23
C LEU A 137 -1.03 4.71 -5.94
N ARG A 138 -1.03 5.80 -5.16
CA ARG A 138 -0.63 7.13 -5.62
C ARG A 138 0.42 7.70 -4.69
N THR A 139 1.59 8.03 -5.21
CA THR A 139 2.71 8.57 -4.44
C THR A 139 3.12 9.94 -5.00
N ALA A 140 3.74 10.75 -4.14
CA ALA A 140 4.27 12.04 -4.54
C ALA A 140 5.38 12.53 -3.60
N GLY A 141 6.49 12.97 -4.17
CA GLY A 141 7.52 13.72 -3.43
C GLY A 141 8.68 12.89 -2.90
N GLY A 142 9.18 11.92 -3.69
CA GLY A 142 10.39 11.17 -3.39
C GLY A 142 10.14 9.92 -2.55
N ASP A 143 9.00 9.28 -2.75
CA ASP A 143 8.59 8.10 -2.01
C ASP A 143 9.35 6.85 -2.48
N ALA A 144 9.57 5.91 -1.58
CA ALA A 144 10.17 4.60 -1.87
C ALA A 144 9.10 3.51 -1.78
N VAL A 145 8.80 2.87 -2.91
CA VAL A 145 7.77 1.82 -3.01
C VAL A 145 8.40 0.48 -3.36
N MET A 146 8.18 -0.53 -2.52
CA MET A 146 8.44 -1.93 -2.84
C MET A 146 7.15 -2.72 -2.82
N LEU A 147 6.78 -3.28 -3.96
CA LEU A 147 5.55 -4.07 -4.12
C LEU A 147 5.88 -5.48 -4.63
N ARG A 148 5.31 -6.49 -3.98
CA ARG A 148 5.40 -7.88 -4.40
C ARG A 148 3.99 -8.48 -4.51
N THR A 149 3.61 -8.92 -5.70
CA THR A 149 2.35 -9.61 -5.96
C THR A 149 2.60 -11.05 -6.34
N ALA A 150 1.60 -11.89 -6.08
CA ALA A 150 1.60 -13.27 -6.51
C ALA A 150 0.16 -13.76 -6.73
N GLY A 151 -0.17 -14.19 -7.94
CA GLY A 151 -1.50 -14.69 -8.28
C GLY A 151 -2.09 -14.04 -9.52
N GLY A 152 -3.26 -13.40 -9.38
CA GLY A 152 -3.95 -12.66 -10.44
C GLY A 152 -4.33 -11.27 -9.95
N ASP A 153 -3.36 -10.56 -9.38
CA ASP A 153 -3.53 -9.26 -8.77
C ASP A 153 -3.62 -8.15 -9.84
N VAL A 154 -4.37 -7.09 -9.53
CA VAL A 154 -4.44 -5.88 -10.35
C VAL A 154 -3.75 -4.74 -9.64
N VAL A 155 -2.65 -4.25 -10.21
CA VAL A 155 -1.86 -3.15 -9.64
C VAL A 155 -1.96 -1.91 -10.53
N MET A 156 -2.47 -0.82 -9.98
CA MET A 156 -2.43 0.50 -10.60
C MET A 156 -1.60 1.45 -9.75
N LEU A 157 -0.50 1.93 -10.29
CA LEU A 157 0.45 2.78 -9.57
C LEU A 157 0.69 4.08 -10.33
N ARG A 158 0.58 5.20 -9.60
CA ARG A 158 0.87 6.55 -10.11
C ARG A 158 1.88 7.23 -9.19
N THR A 159 3.06 7.51 -9.71
CA THR A 159 4.13 8.23 -8.99
C THR A 159 4.37 9.60 -9.58
N ALA A 160 4.93 10.49 -8.76
CA ALA A 160 5.40 11.78 -9.22
C ALA A 160 6.48 12.36 -8.30
N GLY A 161 7.53 12.92 -8.91
CA GLY A 161 8.49 13.76 -8.19
C GLY A 161 9.70 13.03 -7.62
N GLY A 162 10.26 12.07 -8.36
CA GLY A 162 11.52 11.42 -8.04
C GLY A 162 11.35 10.16 -7.18
N ASP A 163 10.24 9.45 -7.34
CA ASP A 163 9.92 8.26 -6.58
C ASP A 163 10.74 7.06 -7.06
N ALA A 164 11.06 6.14 -6.13
CA ALA A 164 11.71 4.88 -6.44
C ALA A 164 10.74 3.71 -6.28
N VAL A 165 10.44 3.00 -7.37
CA VAL A 165 9.51 1.88 -7.39
C VAL A 165 10.24 0.58 -7.74
N MET A 166 10.10 -0.43 -6.89
CA MET A 166 10.44 -1.81 -7.21
C MET A 166 9.18 -2.67 -7.16
N LEU A 167 8.76 -3.18 -8.32
CA LEU A 167 7.61 -4.08 -8.44
C LEU A 167 8.08 -5.47 -8.89
N ARG A 168 7.64 -6.50 -8.16
CA ARG A 168 7.82 -7.90 -8.54
C ARG A 168 6.46 -8.58 -8.61
N THR A 169 6.12 -9.11 -9.77
CA THR A 169 4.88 -9.85 -10.01
C THR A 169 5.19 -11.29 -10.35
N ALA A 170 4.27 -12.18 -10.01
CA ALA A 170 4.37 -13.59 -10.32
C ALA A 170 2.97 -14.19 -10.50
N GLY A 171 2.60 -14.60 -11.71
CA GLY A 171 1.28 -15.15 -12.00
C GLY A 171 0.68 -14.59 -13.29
N GLY A 172 -0.59 -14.21 -13.25
CA GLY A 172 -1.31 -13.56 -14.33
C GLY A 172 -1.78 -12.17 -13.88
N ASP A 173 -0.84 -11.37 -13.39
CA ASP A 173 -1.09 -10.06 -12.80
C ASP A 173 -1.27 -9.01 -13.91
N ALA A 174 -2.12 -8.01 -13.64
CA ALA A 174 -2.29 -6.85 -14.50
C ALA A 174 -1.68 -5.61 -13.84
N VAL A 175 -0.65 -5.03 -14.46
CA VAL A 175 0.10 -3.89 -13.93
C VAL A 175 -0.09 -2.67 -14.84
N MET A 176 -0.58 -1.58 -14.28
CA MET A 176 -0.58 -0.26 -14.92
C MET A 176 0.27 0.73 -14.11
N LEU A 177 1.35 1.20 -14.72
CA LEU A 177 2.29 2.15 -14.14
C LEU A 177 2.23 3.49 -14.88
N ARG A 178 2.11 4.58 -14.12
CA ARG A 178 2.26 5.94 -14.61
C ARG A 178 3.23 6.72 -13.74
N THR A 179 4.34 7.15 -14.29
CA THR A 179 5.38 7.89 -13.58
C THR A 179 5.56 9.28 -14.18
N ALA A 180 6.07 10.22 -13.38
CA ALA A 180 6.43 11.55 -13.85
C ALA A 180 7.48 12.23 -12.97
N GLY A 181 8.51 12.81 -13.57
CA GLY A 181 9.42 13.73 -12.88
C GLY A 181 10.64 13.06 -12.24
N GLY A 182 11.32 12.18 -12.97
CA GLY A 182 12.62 11.62 -12.61
C GLY A 182 12.53 10.35 -11.78
N ASP A 183 11.44 9.59 -11.93
CA ASP A 183 11.19 8.39 -11.15
C ASP A 183 12.10 7.23 -11.62
N ALA A 184 12.49 6.37 -10.68
CA ALA A 184 13.22 5.14 -10.96
C ALA A 184 12.30 3.92 -10.77
N VAL A 185 12.04 3.16 -11.83
CA VAL A 185 11.16 1.99 -11.81
C VAL A 185 11.92 0.72 -12.19
N MET A 186 11.91 -0.26 -11.30
CA MET A 186 12.35 -1.63 -11.59
C MET A 186 11.15 -2.57 -11.55
N LEU A 187 10.81 -3.15 -12.70
CA LEU A 187 9.75 -4.15 -12.84
C LEU A 187 10.34 -5.52 -13.15
N ARG A 188 9.92 -6.53 -12.39
CA ARG A 188 10.17 -7.94 -12.69
C ARG A 188 8.86 -8.70 -12.72
N THR A 189 8.53 -9.26 -13.88
CA THR A 189 7.32 -10.06 -14.08
C THR A 189 7.69 -11.50 -14.41
N ALA A 190 6.81 -12.43 -14.04
CA ALA A 190 6.97 -13.85 -14.31
C ALA A 190 5.60 -14.53 -14.39
N GLY A 191 5.30 -15.18 -15.52
CA GLY A 191 3.95 -15.67 -15.81
C GLY A 191 3.19 -14.70 -16.70
N GLY A 192 2.02 -15.07 -17.22
CA GLY A 192 1.28 -14.33 -18.26
C GLY A 192 0.72 -12.97 -17.84
N ASP A 193 1.60 -12.08 -17.40
CA ASP A 193 1.31 -10.76 -16.87
C ASP A 193 1.02 -9.76 -18.01
N ALA A 194 0.12 -8.82 -17.76
CA ALA A 194 -0.16 -7.70 -18.65
C ALA A 194 0.38 -6.40 -18.04
N VAL A 195 1.40 -5.80 -18.66
CA VAL A 195 2.05 -4.60 -18.17
C VAL A 195 1.82 -3.44 -19.13
N MET A 196 1.26 -2.35 -18.62
CA MET A 196 1.19 -1.06 -19.30
C MET A 196 1.99 -0.03 -18.50
N LEU A 197 2.99 0.58 -19.13
CA LEU A 197 3.86 1.56 -18.50
C LEU A 197 3.85 2.88 -19.28
N ARG A 198 3.69 3.98 -18.55
CA ARG A 198 3.79 5.33 -19.10
C ARG A 198 4.68 6.21 -18.23
N THR A 199 5.77 6.71 -18.81
CA THR A 199 6.71 7.62 -18.15
C THR A 199 6.66 9.00 -18.78
N ALA A 200 7.08 10.01 -18.01
CA ALA A 200 7.29 11.35 -18.51
C ALA A 200 8.32 12.11 -17.66
N GLY A 201 9.43 12.49 -18.26
CA GLY A 201 10.38 13.45 -17.70
C GLY A 201 11.53 12.83 -16.92
N GLY A 202 12.53 12.33 -17.64
CA GLY A 202 13.81 11.87 -17.09
C GLY A 202 13.73 10.58 -16.27
N ASP A 203 12.70 9.78 -16.48
CA ASP A 203 12.47 8.55 -15.71
C ASP A 203 13.45 7.44 -16.16
N ALA A 204 13.86 6.59 -15.21
CA ALA A 204 14.68 5.41 -15.46
C ALA A 204 13.88 4.13 -15.24
N VAL A 205 13.67 3.34 -16.29
CA VAL A 205 12.88 2.11 -16.22
C VAL A 205 13.73 0.89 -16.58
N MET A 206 13.76 -0.10 -15.70
CA MET A 206 14.29 -1.43 -15.97
C MET A 206 13.16 -2.45 -15.89
N LEU A 207 12.96 -3.19 -16.98
CA LEU A 207 11.90 -4.18 -17.10
C LEU A 207 12.47 -5.54 -17.49
N ARG A 208 12.14 -6.56 -16.68
CA ARG A 208 12.51 -7.95 -16.93
C ARG A 208 11.27 -8.84 -16.90
N THR A 209 10.99 -9.50 -18.01
CA THR A 209 9.82 -10.37 -18.20
C THR A 209 10.24 -11.80 -18.48
N ALA A 210 9.41 -12.76 -18.06
CA ALA A 210 9.60 -14.17 -18.35
C ALA A 210 8.24 -14.87 -18.42
N GLY A 211 7.96 -15.56 -19.53
CA GLY A 211 6.65 -16.17 -19.78
C GLY A 211 5.93 -15.52 -20.96
N GLY A 212 4.59 -15.66 -20.99
CA GLY A 212 3.71 -15.14 -22.04
C GLY A 212 3.28 -13.68 -21.83
N ASP A 213 4.14 -12.86 -21.25
CA ASP A 213 3.84 -11.50 -20.79
C ASP A 213 3.58 -10.55 -21.98
N VAL A 214 2.59 -9.66 -21.81
CA VAL A 214 2.32 -8.57 -22.76
C VAL A 214 2.78 -7.26 -22.14
N VAL A 215 3.66 -6.53 -22.84
CA VAL A 215 4.19 -5.25 -22.36
C VAL A 215 3.92 -4.13 -23.36
N MET A 216 3.23 -3.09 -22.90
CA MET A 216 3.06 -1.84 -23.62
C MET A 216 3.79 -0.71 -22.88
N LEU A 217 4.61 0.06 -23.60
CA LEU A 217 5.45 1.10 -23.02
C LEU A 217 5.33 2.40 -23.81
N ARG A 218 5.13 3.52 -23.11
CA ARG A 218 5.14 4.86 -23.68
C ARG A 218 6.01 5.79 -22.84
N THR A 219 7.02 6.39 -23.47
CA THR A 219 8.00 7.28 -22.82
C THR A 219 7.96 8.68 -23.43
N ALA A 220 8.31 9.71 -22.67
CA ALA A 220 8.43 11.06 -23.17
C ALA A 220 9.49 11.85 -22.40
N GLY A 221 10.39 12.53 -23.12
CA GLY A 221 11.31 13.52 -22.55
C GLY A 221 12.47 12.96 -21.72
N GLY A 222 13.56 12.55 -22.37
CA GLY A 222 14.84 12.22 -21.71
C GLY A 222 14.86 10.90 -20.91
N ASP A 223 13.80 10.10 -20.98
CA ASP A 223 13.67 8.83 -20.25
C ASP A 223 14.68 7.77 -20.73
N ALA A 224 15.17 6.94 -19.80
CA ALA A 224 16.01 5.78 -20.08
C ALA A 224 15.25 4.49 -19.82
N VAL A 225 15.13 3.62 -20.82
CA VAL A 225 14.41 2.34 -20.70
C VAL A 225 15.29 1.16 -21.11
N MET A 226 15.42 0.19 -20.20
CA MET A 226 16.09 -1.09 -20.44
C MET A 226 15.07 -2.24 -20.35
N LEU A 227 15.00 -3.06 -21.40
CA LEU A 227 14.06 -4.18 -21.50
C LEU A 227 14.83 -5.49 -21.72
N MET A 228 14.67 -6.46 -20.82
CA MET A 228 15.32 -7.77 -20.85
C MET A 228 14.27 -8.90 -20.90
N PRO A 229 13.76 -9.25 -22.09
CA PRO A 229 12.78 -10.32 -22.23
C PRO A 229 13.45 -11.70 -22.37
N LEU A 230 12.86 -12.72 -21.76
CA LEU A 230 13.22 -14.14 -21.93
C LEU A 230 12.32 -14.89 -22.94
N SER A 231 11.35 -14.21 -23.58
CA SER A 231 10.31 -14.76 -24.48
C SER A 231 9.77 -13.66 -25.44
N PRO A 232 9.04 -13.96 -26.54
CA PRO A 232 8.67 -12.94 -27.53
C PRO A 232 7.68 -11.89 -26.97
N VAL A 233 8.14 -10.64 -26.88
CA VAL A 233 7.34 -9.48 -26.44
C VAL A 233 6.75 -8.77 -27.66
N LEU A 234 5.43 -8.60 -27.70
CA LEU A 234 4.77 -7.75 -28.69
C LEU A 234 5.00 -6.28 -28.32
N LYS A 235 6.09 -5.69 -28.84
CA LYS A 235 6.34 -4.24 -28.75
C LYS A 235 5.39 -3.52 -29.71
N VAL A 236 4.49 -2.70 -29.18
CA VAL A 236 3.73 -1.73 -29.98
C VAL A 236 4.21 -0.33 -29.61
N HIS A 237 4.96 0.31 -30.50
CA HIS A 237 5.31 1.73 -30.47
C HIS A 237 4.28 2.53 -31.28
N PRO A 238 3.90 3.74 -30.84
CA PRO A 238 4.67 4.95 -31.11
C PRO A 238 5.04 5.78 -29.87
#